data_AF-A0A068RVV9-F1
#
_entry.id   AF-A0A068RVV9-F1
#
_cell.length_a   1.000
_cell.length_b   1.000
_cell.length_c   1.000
_cell.angle_alpha   90.00
_cell.angle_beta   90.00
_cell.angle_gamma   90.00
#
_symmetry.space_group_name_H-M   'P 1'
#
loop_
_entity.id
_entity.type
_entity.pdbx_description
1 polymer ?
#
loop_
_entity_poly.entity_id
_entity_poly.type
_entity_poly.pdbx_seq_one_letter_code
_entity_poly.pdbx_strand_id
1 'polypeptide(L)'
;MNAPERFELFVIPEGRRKVEMEIDTRIPNAATFKIEREDHTLGNMLRSQLLKDPRVLFAGYKVPHPLEHNFHVKVQTVPGTAPGQALKDATSELISEINTLKNKFDMDVIRQRTFEDAKASQQPMSVFEQQDAHVVMDTDMPTDQPGRTDVEF
;
A
#
# COMPACT_ATOMS: atom_id res chain seq x y z
N MET A 1 16.88 -22.84 -23.85
CA MET A 1 17.41 -22.58 -22.50
C MET A 1 18.16 -21.25 -22.55
N ASN A 2 17.46 -20.14 -22.78
CA ASN A 2 18.02 -18.79 -22.97
C ASN A 2 17.30 -17.75 -22.09
N ALA A 3 16.59 -18.21 -21.06
CA ALA A 3 15.92 -17.31 -20.14
C ALA A 3 16.98 -16.69 -19.21
N PRO A 4 17.01 -15.35 -19.06
CA PRO A 4 17.91 -14.70 -18.12
C PRO A 4 17.54 -15.08 -16.68
N GLU A 5 18.51 -14.93 -15.77
CA GLU A 5 18.29 -15.21 -14.36
C GLU A 5 17.40 -14.16 -13.70
N ARG A 6 16.58 -14.56 -12.72
CA ARG A 6 15.60 -13.66 -12.08
C ARG A 6 16.24 -12.52 -11.27
N PHE A 7 17.45 -12.68 -10.78
CA PHE A 7 18.11 -11.61 -10.01
C PHE A 7 18.54 -10.45 -10.93
N GLU A 8 18.69 -10.68 -12.23
CA GLU A 8 19.02 -9.63 -13.19
C GLU A 8 17.91 -8.59 -13.34
N LEU A 9 16.71 -8.84 -12.81
CA LEU A 9 15.60 -7.88 -12.83
C LEU A 9 15.91 -6.64 -11.98
N PHE A 10 16.58 -6.82 -10.85
CA PHE A 10 16.79 -5.76 -9.84
C PHE A 10 18.27 -5.56 -9.47
N VAL A 11 19.15 -6.54 -9.71
CA VAL A 11 20.59 -6.40 -9.43
C VAL A 11 21.29 -5.69 -10.59
N ILE A 12 22.00 -4.62 -10.26
CA ILE A 12 22.81 -3.88 -11.22
C ILE A 12 24.09 -4.69 -11.47
N PRO A 13 24.41 -5.02 -12.74
CA PRO A 13 25.65 -5.73 -13.06
C PRO A 13 26.86 -4.83 -12.81
N GLU A 14 28.01 -5.46 -12.50
CA GLU A 14 29.26 -4.75 -12.25
C GLU A 14 29.64 -3.85 -13.44
N GLY A 15 30.01 -2.60 -13.15
CA GLY A 15 30.41 -1.62 -14.15
C GLY A 15 29.27 -0.76 -14.74
N ARG A 16 27.99 -1.02 -14.42
CA ARG A 16 26.87 -0.13 -14.80
C ARG A 16 26.46 0.79 -13.66
N ARG A 17 26.08 2.02 -13.99
CA ARG A 17 25.47 2.98 -13.03
C ARG A 17 23.96 2.81 -13.02
N LYS A 18 23.33 3.09 -11.88
CA LYS A 18 21.85 3.07 -11.74
C LYS A 18 21.17 4.10 -12.62
N VAL A 19 21.76 5.30 -12.71
CA VAL A 19 21.19 6.44 -13.42
C VAL A 19 22.25 6.99 -14.38
N GLU A 20 21.87 7.16 -15.63
CA GLU A 20 22.65 7.84 -16.65
C GLU A 20 21.84 9.03 -17.18
N MET A 21 22.48 10.18 -17.32
CA MET A 21 21.86 11.41 -17.80
C MET A 21 22.40 11.74 -19.18
N GLU A 22 21.49 11.86 -20.14
CA GLU A 22 21.78 12.32 -21.50
C GLU A 22 21.05 13.63 -21.74
N ILE A 23 21.78 14.68 -22.09
CA ILE A 23 21.19 15.99 -22.40
C ILE A 23 20.68 15.95 -23.84
N ASP A 24 19.42 16.33 -24.05
CA ASP A 24 18.85 16.39 -25.40
C ASP A 24 19.33 17.66 -26.10
N THR A 25 19.88 17.51 -27.31
CA THR A 25 20.38 18.64 -28.12
C THR A 25 19.29 19.26 -28.98
N ARG A 26 18.15 18.59 -29.18
CA ARG A 26 17.06 19.05 -30.06
C ARG A 26 16.10 20.00 -29.37
N ILE A 27 15.92 19.84 -28.06
CA ILE A 27 14.97 20.61 -27.26
C ILE A 27 15.75 21.38 -26.18
N PRO A 28 15.54 22.70 -26.05
CA PRO A 28 16.23 23.46 -25.02
C PRO A 28 15.81 22.98 -23.62
N ASN A 29 16.80 22.86 -22.74
CA ASN A 29 16.60 22.52 -21.33
C ASN A 29 15.83 21.20 -21.12
N ALA A 30 16.14 20.20 -21.95
CA ALA A 30 15.60 18.86 -21.84
C ALA A 30 16.72 17.84 -21.56
N ALA A 31 16.41 16.87 -20.72
CA ALA A 31 17.30 15.74 -20.43
C ALA A 31 16.52 14.43 -20.41
N THR A 32 17.18 13.37 -20.86
CA THR A 32 16.71 11.99 -20.76
C THR A 32 17.52 11.27 -19.70
N PHE A 33 16.84 10.74 -18.69
CA PHE A 33 17.42 9.93 -17.64
C PHE A 33 17.14 8.47 -17.93
N LYS A 34 18.19 7.68 -18.11
CA LYS A 34 18.12 6.23 -18.24
C LYS A 34 18.34 5.62 -16.87
N ILE A 35 17.33 4.89 -16.38
CA ILE A 35 17.36 4.23 -15.09
C ILE A 35 17.37 2.73 -15.33
N GLU A 36 18.40 2.06 -14.81
CA GLU A 36 18.63 0.63 -14.96
C GLU A 36 17.97 -0.15 -13.81
N ARG A 37 17.53 -1.37 -14.11
CA ARG A 37 16.95 -2.34 -13.16
C ARG A 37 15.75 -1.78 -12.38
N GLU A 38 14.84 -1.17 -13.11
CA GLU A 38 13.59 -0.61 -12.58
C GLU A 38 12.48 -0.76 -13.61
N ASP A 39 11.24 -0.62 -13.16
CA ASP A 39 10.04 -0.87 -13.94
C ASP A 39 9.05 0.32 -13.90
N HIS A 40 7.83 0.05 -14.33
CA HIS A 40 6.74 1.01 -14.31
C HIS A 40 6.40 1.55 -12.92
N THR A 41 6.74 0.81 -11.86
CA THR A 41 6.47 1.20 -10.48
C THR A 41 7.15 2.53 -10.17
N LEU A 42 8.46 2.62 -10.42
CA LEU A 42 9.21 3.86 -10.23
C LEU A 42 8.94 4.86 -11.36
N GLY A 43 8.87 4.40 -12.61
CA GLY A 43 8.71 5.28 -13.77
C GLY A 43 7.42 6.10 -13.74
N ASN A 44 6.28 5.45 -13.49
CA ASN A 44 4.98 6.14 -13.44
C ASN A 44 4.86 7.05 -12.21
N MET A 45 5.43 6.64 -11.08
CA MET A 45 5.45 7.43 -9.86
C MET A 45 6.25 8.73 -10.05
N LEU A 46 7.46 8.64 -10.58
CA LEU A 46 8.29 9.82 -10.88
C LEU A 46 7.64 10.74 -11.91
N ARG A 47 7.07 10.19 -12.99
CA ARG A 47 6.34 10.99 -13.99
C ARG A 47 5.22 11.78 -13.34
N SER A 48 4.43 11.14 -12.48
CA SER A 48 3.29 11.79 -11.84
C SER A 48 3.74 12.93 -10.92
N GLN A 49 4.84 12.76 -10.19
CA GLN A 49 5.39 13.82 -9.32
C GLN A 49 5.99 14.97 -10.13
N LEU A 50 6.74 14.67 -11.18
CA LEU A 50 7.31 15.69 -12.06
C LEU A 50 6.24 16.56 -12.72
N LEU A 51 5.09 15.99 -13.07
CA LEU A 51 3.97 16.75 -13.64
C LEU A 51 3.24 17.64 -12.62
N LYS A 52 3.45 17.44 -11.31
CA LYS A 52 2.90 18.35 -10.29
C LYS A 52 3.71 19.66 -10.18
N ASP A 53 4.99 19.64 -10.55
CA ASP A 53 5.85 20.82 -10.47
C ASP A 53 5.57 21.80 -11.63
N PRO A 54 5.13 23.05 -11.37
CA PRO A 54 4.87 24.04 -12.41
C PRO A 54 6.11 24.45 -13.21
N ARG A 55 7.32 24.15 -12.72
CA ARG A 55 8.60 24.41 -13.42
C ARG A 55 8.86 23.39 -14.53
N VAL A 56 8.15 22.27 -14.55
CA VAL A 56 8.28 21.20 -15.53
C VAL A 56 7.27 21.43 -16.67
N LEU A 57 7.79 21.60 -17.88
CA LEU A 57 6.99 21.77 -19.09
C LEU A 57 6.54 20.44 -19.67
N PHE A 58 7.41 19.43 -19.57
CA PHE A 58 7.13 18.09 -20.07
C PHE A 58 7.81 17.04 -19.20
N ALA A 59 7.05 16.01 -18.83
CA ALA A 59 7.59 14.81 -18.21
C ALA A 59 6.89 13.58 -18.80
N GLY A 60 7.68 12.64 -19.31
CA GLY A 60 7.20 11.38 -19.83
C GLY A 60 8.23 10.28 -19.58
N TYR A 61 7.75 9.06 -19.38
CA TYR A 61 8.62 7.89 -19.30
C TYR A 61 8.22 6.87 -20.37
N LYS A 62 9.19 6.06 -20.79
CA LYS A 62 8.96 4.90 -21.65
C LYS A 62 9.86 3.75 -21.26
N VAL A 63 9.36 2.53 -21.43
CA VAL A 63 10.15 1.31 -21.38
C VAL A 63 10.46 0.94 -22.83
N PRO A 64 11.74 0.95 -23.27
CA PRO A 64 12.08 0.73 -24.67
C PRO A 64 11.76 -0.71 -25.11
N HIS A 65 11.95 -1.70 -24.23
CA HIS A 65 11.64 -3.10 -24.52
C HIS A 65 11.25 -3.85 -23.24
N PRO A 66 10.16 -4.66 -23.24
CA PRO A 66 9.71 -5.36 -22.03
C PRO A 66 10.69 -6.39 -21.43
N LEU A 67 11.58 -6.96 -22.25
CA LEU A 67 12.61 -7.90 -21.79
C LEU A 67 13.81 -7.21 -21.11
N GLU A 68 13.92 -5.89 -21.24
CA GLU A 68 14.96 -5.11 -20.59
C GLU A 68 14.34 -4.32 -19.43
N HIS A 69 14.85 -4.54 -18.23
CA HIS A 69 14.41 -3.80 -17.05
C HIS A 69 15.13 -2.46 -16.98
N ASN A 70 14.83 -1.58 -17.93
CA ASN A 70 15.26 -0.19 -17.92
C ASN A 70 14.09 0.70 -18.36
N PHE A 71 14.09 1.94 -17.89
CA PHE A 71 13.14 2.92 -18.36
C PHE A 71 13.84 4.26 -18.57
N HIS A 72 13.35 5.00 -19.56
CA HIS A 72 13.86 6.31 -19.92
C HIS A 72 12.83 7.37 -19.52
N VAL A 73 13.22 8.31 -18.67
CA VAL A 73 12.42 9.48 -18.31
C VAL A 73 12.94 10.68 -19.08
N LYS A 74 12.08 11.31 -19.86
CA LYS A 74 12.38 12.58 -20.50
C LYS A 74 11.73 13.70 -19.70
N VAL A 75 12.54 14.69 -19.31
CA VAL A 75 12.10 15.86 -18.55
C VAL A 75 12.53 17.11 -19.30
N GLN A 76 11.62 18.07 -19.41
CA GLN A 76 11.87 19.41 -19.92
C GLN A 76 11.40 20.42 -18.88
N THR A 77 12.27 21.37 -18.55
CA THR A 77 12.00 22.40 -17.55
C THR A 77 12.05 23.80 -18.15
N VAL A 78 11.40 24.75 -17.47
CA VAL A 78 11.51 26.18 -17.80
C VAL A 78 12.97 26.65 -17.74
N PRO A 79 13.37 27.62 -18.58
CA PRO A 79 14.70 28.23 -18.51
C PRO A 79 15.00 28.72 -17.08
N GLY A 80 16.17 28.37 -16.54
CA GLY A 80 16.58 28.74 -15.18
C GLY A 80 16.52 27.60 -14.15
N THR A 81 15.79 26.51 -14.42
CA THR A 81 15.83 25.29 -13.61
C THR A 81 16.45 24.15 -14.41
N ALA A 82 17.51 23.52 -13.87
CA ALA A 82 18.11 22.36 -14.50
C ALA A 82 17.18 21.13 -14.37
N PRO A 83 16.97 20.33 -15.44
CA PRO A 83 16.13 19.13 -15.39
C PRO A 83 16.57 18.13 -14.30
N GLY A 84 17.89 18.04 -14.06
CA GLY A 84 18.44 17.19 -12.99
C GLY A 84 18.08 17.68 -11.59
N GLN A 85 17.87 18.98 -11.39
CA GLN A 85 17.41 19.52 -10.10
C GLN A 85 15.93 19.23 -9.90
N ALA A 86 15.10 19.45 -10.93
CA ALA A 86 13.67 19.13 -10.85
C ALA A 86 13.42 17.64 -10.54
N LEU A 87 14.24 16.74 -11.08
CA LEU A 87 14.17 15.32 -10.75
C LEU A 87 14.53 15.02 -9.30
N LYS A 88 15.56 15.68 -8.76
CA LYS A 88 15.94 15.53 -7.34
C LYS A 88 14.84 16.05 -6.42
N ASP A 89 14.34 17.25 -6.68
CA ASP A 89 13.26 17.88 -5.91
C ASP A 89 12.03 16.96 -5.88
N ALA A 90 11.58 16.49 -7.05
CA ALA A 90 10.44 15.58 -7.17
C ALA A 90 10.65 14.25 -6.42
N THR A 91 11.89 13.74 -6.39
CA THR A 91 12.21 12.52 -5.64
C THR A 91 12.16 12.76 -4.13
N SER A 92 12.69 13.89 -3.66
CA SER A 92 12.64 14.27 -2.24
C SER A 92 11.21 14.51 -1.74
N GLU A 93 10.38 15.15 -2.55
CA GLU A 93 8.95 15.34 -2.25
C GLU A 93 8.20 14.01 -2.18
N LEU A 94 8.47 13.10 -3.12
CA LEU A 94 7.89 11.76 -3.12
C LEU A 94 8.23 10.97 -1.85
N ILE A 95 9.50 11.03 -1.40
CA ILE A 95 9.93 10.39 -0.14
C ILE A 95 9.15 10.97 1.05
N SER A 96 8.96 12.29 1.08
CA SER A 96 8.20 12.96 2.13
C SER A 96 6.72 12.56 2.13
N GLU A 97 6.10 12.45 0.96
CA GLU A 97 4.70 12.02 0.79
C GLU A 97 4.50 10.58 1.29
N ILE A 98 5.40 9.66 0.91
CA ILE A 98 5.36 8.27 1.36
C ILE A 98 5.56 8.17 2.88
N ASN A 99 6.48 8.94 3.46
CA ASN A 99 6.69 8.97 4.91
C ASN A 99 5.43 9.49 5.65
N THR A 100 4.78 10.50 5.09
CA THR A 100 3.54 11.04 5.66
C THR A 100 2.42 10.00 5.62
N LEU A 101 2.29 9.27 4.50
CA LEU A 101 1.33 8.19 4.36
C LEU A 101 1.60 7.07 5.37
N LYS A 102 2.86 6.65 5.50
CA LYS A 102 3.26 5.62 6.45
C LYS A 102 2.89 5.99 7.88
N ASN A 103 3.24 7.21 8.31
CA ASN A 103 2.95 7.67 9.67
C ASN A 103 1.44 7.69 9.96
N LYS A 104 0.63 8.18 9.01
CA LYS A 104 -0.84 8.18 9.16
C LYS A 104 -1.39 6.76 9.25
N PHE A 105 -0.90 5.86 8.39
CA PHE A 105 -1.30 4.46 8.41
C PHE A 105 -0.95 3.78 9.74
N ASP A 106 0.27 3.98 10.24
CA ASP A 106 0.70 3.42 11.53
C ASP A 106 -0.17 3.93 12.70
N MET A 107 -0.51 5.22 12.70
CA MET A 107 -1.43 5.80 13.69
C MET A 107 -2.84 5.19 13.61
N ASP A 108 -3.39 5.03 12.42
CA ASP A 108 -4.72 4.46 12.21
C ASP A 108 -4.76 2.97 12.60
N VAL A 109 -3.69 2.21 12.36
CA VAL A 109 -3.56 0.82 12.79
C VAL A 109 -3.56 0.71 14.31
N ILE A 110 -2.79 1.57 15.01
CA ILE A 110 -2.78 1.62 16.48
C ILE A 110 -4.19 1.94 16.99
N ARG A 111 -4.83 2.96 16.40
CA ARG A 111 -6.18 3.38 16.77
C ARG A 111 -7.18 2.23 16.63
N GLN A 112 -7.17 1.49 15.53
CA GLN A 112 -8.07 0.34 15.34
C GLN A 112 -7.83 -0.75 16.39
N ARG A 113 -6.57 -1.11 16.67
CA ARG A 113 -6.24 -2.10 17.70
C ARG A 113 -6.74 -1.67 19.08
N THR A 114 -6.55 -0.40 19.47
CA THR A 114 -7.05 0.11 20.76
C THR A 114 -8.58 0.09 20.86
N PHE A 115 -9.29 0.30 19.75
CA PHE A 115 -10.75 0.19 19.73
C PHE A 115 -11.24 -1.26 19.82
N GLU A 116 -10.55 -2.19 19.18
CA GLU A 116 -10.83 -3.63 19.31
C GLU A 116 -10.61 -4.10 20.76
N ASP A 117 -9.52 -3.68 21.39
CA ASP A 117 -9.23 -3.98 22.80
C ASP A 117 -10.28 -3.39 23.74
N ALA A 118 -10.70 -2.14 23.50
CA ALA A 118 -11.77 -1.47 24.26
C ALA A 118 -13.14 -2.12 24.07
N LYS A 119 -13.43 -2.63 22.86
CA LYS A 119 -14.68 -3.35 22.56
C LYS A 119 -14.70 -4.75 23.17
N ALA A 120 -13.55 -5.43 23.21
CA ALA A 120 -13.41 -6.73 23.87
C ALA A 120 -13.57 -6.61 25.40
N SER A 121 -13.11 -5.50 25.99
CA SER A 121 -13.26 -5.23 27.43
C SER A 121 -14.64 -4.64 27.82
N GLN A 122 -15.43 -4.17 26.85
CA GLN A 122 -16.80 -3.68 27.06
C GLN A 122 -17.90 -4.72 26.79
N GLN A 123 -17.60 -5.99 26.52
CA GLN A 123 -18.65 -7.03 26.57
C GLN A 123 -19.14 -7.18 28.02
N PRO A 124 -20.40 -6.81 28.35
CA PRO A 124 -20.91 -7.05 29.68
C PRO A 124 -21.16 -8.55 29.85
N MET A 125 -20.70 -9.11 30.97
CA MET A 125 -21.26 -10.31 31.58
C MET A 125 -22.78 -10.12 31.70
N SER A 126 -23.57 -10.62 30.76
CA SER A 126 -25.03 -10.46 30.82
C SER A 126 -25.79 -11.66 30.28
N VAL A 127 -25.48 -12.88 30.74
CA VAL A 127 -26.45 -13.99 30.76
C VAL A 127 -26.04 -15.05 31.81
N PHE A 128 -26.15 -14.82 33.13
CA PHE A 128 -26.23 -15.95 34.11
C PHE A 128 -26.68 -15.60 35.55
N GLU A 129 -27.43 -14.52 35.78
CA GLU A 129 -27.84 -14.15 37.16
C GLU A 129 -29.30 -13.65 37.25
N GLN A 130 -30.24 -14.39 36.62
CA GLN A 130 -31.68 -14.13 36.75
C GLN A 130 -32.55 -15.40 36.92
N GLN A 131 -32.02 -16.51 37.46
CA GLN A 131 -32.84 -17.69 37.77
C GLN A 131 -33.05 -18.00 39.26
N ASP A 132 -32.37 -17.33 40.21
CA ASP A 132 -32.47 -17.66 41.64
C ASP A 132 -33.50 -16.83 42.44
N ALA A 133 -34.61 -16.43 41.81
CA ALA A 133 -35.66 -15.68 42.53
C ALA A 133 -37.09 -16.08 42.15
N HIS A 134 -37.39 -17.37 41.94
CA HIS A 134 -38.79 -17.80 41.98
C HIS A 134 -39.04 -19.31 42.19
N VAL A 135 -38.69 -19.90 43.34
CA VAL A 135 -39.43 -21.07 43.87
C VAL A 135 -39.40 -21.06 45.40
N VAL A 136 -40.43 -20.51 46.01
CA VAL A 136 -40.74 -20.73 47.44
C VAL A 136 -42.14 -21.31 47.49
N MET A 137 -42.23 -22.51 48.05
CA MET A 137 -43.43 -23.18 48.58
C MET A 137 -44.50 -23.61 47.57
N ASP A 138 -44.48 -24.90 47.21
CA ASP A 138 -45.63 -25.74 47.57
C ASP A 138 -45.22 -27.20 47.75
N THR A 139 -45.60 -27.74 48.90
CA THR A 139 -45.46 -29.13 49.32
C THR A 139 -46.63 -29.98 48.81
N ASP A 140 -46.35 -31.27 48.65
CA ASP A 140 -47.27 -32.42 48.68
C ASP A 140 -47.80 -33.06 47.37
N MET A 141 -47.33 -34.31 47.20
CA MET A 141 -48.05 -35.57 46.91
C MET A 141 -47.71 -36.30 45.59
N PRO A 142 -47.21 -37.55 45.66
CA PRO A 142 -47.00 -38.41 44.50
C PRO A 142 -48.25 -39.24 44.20
N THR A 143 -48.63 -39.38 42.93
CA THR A 143 -49.56 -40.43 42.49
C THR A 143 -49.04 -41.11 41.22
N ASP A 144 -49.25 -42.42 41.21
CA ASP A 144 -48.55 -43.48 40.47
C ASP A 144 -49.36 -43.91 39.23
N GLN A 145 -48.70 -43.91 38.05
CA GLN A 145 -48.87 -44.80 36.86
C GLN A 145 -50.22 -44.84 36.06
N PRO A 146 -50.28 -45.51 34.88
CA PRO A 146 -49.39 -45.45 33.70
C PRO A 146 -50.15 -45.39 32.33
N GLY A 147 -49.43 -45.02 31.26
CA GLY A 147 -49.60 -45.56 29.89
C GLY A 147 -50.75 -45.08 28.99
N ARG A 148 -50.40 -44.36 27.91
CA ARG A 148 -50.99 -44.59 26.58
C ARG A 148 -50.09 -43.99 25.48
N THR A 149 -49.85 -44.80 24.46
CA THR A 149 -49.10 -44.51 23.24
C THR A 149 -49.89 -43.61 22.27
N ASP A 150 -49.20 -43.20 21.19
CA ASP A 150 -49.71 -42.73 19.89
C ASP A 150 -49.79 -41.18 19.74
N VAL A 151 -49.44 -40.46 18.66
CA VAL A 151 -48.92 -40.66 17.29
C VAL A 151 -48.62 -39.22 16.75
N GLU A 152 -47.66 -39.08 15.82
CA GLU A 152 -47.39 -38.03 14.76
C GLU A 152 -47.99 -36.61 14.90
N PHE A 153 -47.25 -35.52 14.62
CA PHE A 153 -46.56 -35.15 13.38
C PHE A 153 -45.23 -34.42 13.62
#